data_AF-A0A952WNR0-F1
#
_entry.id   AF-A0A952WNR0-F1
#
_cell.length_a   1.000
_cell.length_b   1.000
_cell.length_c   1.000
_cell.angle_alpha   90.00
_cell.angle_beta   90.00
_cell.angle_gamma   90.00
#
_symmetry.space_group_name_H-M   'P 1'
#
loop_
_entity.id
_entity.type
_entity.pdbx_description
1 polymer ?
#
loop_
_entity_poly.entity_id
_entity_poly.type
_entity_poly.pdbx_seq_one_letter_code
_entity_poly.pdbx_strand_id
1 'polypeptide(L)'
;MRKTTIAAAVVAGLCCALAGARHITPTSAVREIYVEAIVIDSSAYSSGFDSDVSRSENLYPFNRKLDRFLSLGLQNVTMFASQNSAITSSAVSAVIVSDETVSCPSPGMTYGYSRGLLDTTCTVARPTRYRLNATLTVLTEGTGNSCRTDVALTGQDGAVFSVARTTAGQSVHVLSGVIPPGTYRVRSTTDASSQTTKSPITRRGRAVADFTLSFYCLADFDASGFVDIDDYSSFIAAFERGDPEADIDLTGFVDTDDFTAFVTAFIDAC
;
A
#
# COMPACT_ATOMS: atom_id res chain seq x y z
N MET A 1 -11.07 -11.59 60.54
CA MET A 1 -10.99 -11.56 59.07
C MET A 1 -10.69 -10.14 58.61
N ARG A 2 -9.41 -9.82 58.37
CA ARG A 2 -9.00 -8.52 57.83
C ARG A 2 -9.20 -8.57 56.32
N LYS A 3 -10.11 -7.74 55.81
CA LYS A 3 -10.25 -7.51 54.37
C LYS A 3 -9.05 -6.70 53.92
N THR A 4 -8.17 -7.32 53.15
CA THR A 4 -7.06 -6.65 52.46
C THR A 4 -7.67 -5.90 51.28
N THR A 5 -7.92 -4.61 51.46
CA THR A 5 -8.29 -3.70 50.37
C THR A 5 -7.02 -3.46 49.56
N ILE A 6 -6.84 -4.20 48.46
CA ILE A 6 -5.80 -3.91 47.46
C ILE A 6 -6.19 -2.57 46.84
N ALA A 7 -5.30 -1.58 47.00
CA ALA A 7 -5.47 -0.23 46.55
C ALA A 7 -5.51 -0.17 45.00
N ALA A 8 -6.68 0.12 44.44
CA ALA A 8 -6.89 0.49 43.04
C ALA A 8 -6.54 1.99 42.83
N ALA A 9 -5.33 2.40 43.20
CA ALA A 9 -4.92 3.81 43.18
C ALA A 9 -3.52 3.99 42.60
N VAL A 10 -3.34 3.69 41.30
CA VAL A 10 -2.19 4.19 40.51
C VAL A 10 -2.59 4.64 39.08
N VAL A 11 -3.75 4.28 38.52
CA VAL A 11 -4.03 4.51 37.08
C VAL A 11 -4.84 5.80 36.80
N ALA A 12 -4.47 6.92 37.42
CA ALA A 12 -5.15 8.21 37.17
C ALA A 12 -4.21 9.30 36.64
N GLY A 13 -3.12 8.90 35.98
CA GLY A 13 -2.12 9.80 35.42
C GLY A 13 -1.52 9.32 34.10
N LEU A 14 -2.22 8.48 33.32
CA LEU A 14 -1.82 8.22 31.93
C LEU A 14 -2.04 9.52 31.15
N CYS A 15 -0.99 10.32 31.05
CA CYS A 15 -0.91 11.35 30.03
C CYS A 15 -1.21 10.68 28.70
N CYS A 16 -2.20 11.20 27.99
CA CYS A 16 -2.39 10.99 26.56
C CYS A 16 -1.12 11.52 25.87
N ALA A 17 -0.07 10.71 25.83
CA ALA A 17 1.14 11.03 25.11
C ALA A 17 0.78 10.88 23.65
N LEU A 18 0.94 11.96 22.87
CA LEU A 18 0.90 11.86 21.43
C LEU A 18 1.89 10.77 21.04
N ALA A 19 1.41 9.70 20.41
CA ALA A 19 2.20 8.69 19.72
C ALA A 19 2.88 9.29 18.46
N GLY A 20 3.37 10.53 18.55
CA GLY A 20 4.19 11.20 17.54
C GLY A 20 5.60 10.61 17.42
N ALA A 21 5.79 9.37 17.90
CA ALA A 21 7.01 8.63 17.69
C ALA A 21 7.18 8.40 16.18
N ARG A 22 8.40 8.58 15.68
CA ARG A 22 8.72 8.13 14.33
C ARG A 22 8.69 6.60 14.32
N HIS A 23 7.63 6.00 13.79
CA HIS A 23 7.54 4.54 13.63
C HIS A 23 8.42 4.03 12.50
N ILE A 24 8.53 4.82 11.43
CA ILE A 24 9.36 4.52 10.29
C ILE A 24 10.36 5.64 10.00
N THR A 25 11.55 5.25 9.56
CA THR A 25 12.52 6.13 8.93
C THR A 25 12.63 5.75 7.45
N PRO A 26 12.01 6.53 6.54
CA PRO A 26 12.13 6.30 5.11
C PRO A 26 13.59 6.39 4.64
N THR A 27 14.06 5.39 3.90
CA THR A 27 15.46 5.32 3.44
C THR A 27 15.60 5.63 1.97
N SER A 28 14.74 5.07 1.11
CA SER A 28 14.73 5.39 -0.32
C SER A 28 13.35 5.21 -0.94
N ALA A 29 13.09 5.92 -2.04
CA ALA A 29 11.88 5.75 -2.82
C ALA A 29 12.17 5.92 -4.31
N VAL A 30 11.65 4.97 -5.08
CA VAL A 30 11.61 4.97 -6.53
C VAL A 30 10.15 5.08 -6.95
N ARG A 31 9.90 6.02 -7.85
CA ARG A 31 8.63 6.16 -8.57
C ARG A 31 8.92 6.05 -10.03
N GLU A 32 8.08 5.31 -10.72
CA GLU A 32 8.18 5.15 -12.15
C GLU A 32 6.79 5.19 -12.74
N ILE A 33 6.64 5.98 -13.80
CA ILE A 33 5.47 5.93 -14.67
C ILE A 33 5.95 5.78 -16.11
N TYR A 34 5.22 4.99 -16.86
CA TYR A 34 5.59 4.55 -18.20
C TYR A 34 4.32 4.48 -19.05
N VAL A 35 4.37 5.04 -20.25
CA VAL A 35 3.33 4.87 -21.27
C VAL A 35 3.96 4.57 -22.63
N GLU A 36 3.40 3.61 -23.34
CA GLU A 36 3.83 3.21 -24.68
C GLU A 36 2.61 2.87 -25.52
N ALA A 37 2.66 3.26 -26.79
CA ALA A 37 1.66 2.85 -27.77
C ALA A 37 2.31 2.60 -29.13
N ILE A 38 1.84 1.56 -29.81
CA ILE A 38 2.23 1.22 -31.18
C ILE A 38 0.95 0.91 -31.98
N VAL A 39 0.82 1.54 -33.13
CA VAL A 39 -0.27 1.37 -34.07
C VAL A 39 0.33 1.05 -35.44
N ILE A 40 -0.10 -0.06 -36.02
CA ILE A 40 0.29 -0.50 -37.36
C ILE A 40 -0.99 -0.83 -38.12
N ASP A 41 -1.32 -0.05 -39.15
CA ASP A 41 -2.41 -0.36 -40.08
C ASP A 41 -1.89 -0.48 -41.51
N SER A 42 -2.78 -0.77 -42.48
CA SER A 42 -2.39 -0.94 -43.89
C SER A 42 -1.88 0.33 -44.57
N SER A 43 -2.03 1.49 -43.93
CA SER A 43 -1.74 2.82 -44.47
C SER A 43 -0.73 3.62 -43.65
N ALA A 44 -0.50 3.26 -42.38
CA ALA A 44 0.30 4.06 -41.46
C ALA A 44 0.95 3.21 -40.35
N TYR A 45 2.08 3.73 -39.88
CA TYR A 45 2.78 3.29 -38.67
C TYR A 45 2.89 4.50 -37.73
N SER A 46 2.50 4.32 -36.47
CA SER A 46 2.66 5.32 -35.42
C SER A 46 3.10 4.65 -34.14
N SER A 47 4.12 5.19 -33.49
CA SER A 47 4.51 4.78 -32.16
C SER A 47 4.84 5.98 -31.30
N GLY A 48 4.73 5.78 -29.99
CA GLY A 48 5.06 6.79 -29.01
C GLY A 48 5.41 6.16 -27.69
N PHE A 49 6.26 6.86 -26.94
CA PHE A 49 6.77 6.42 -25.66
C PHE A 49 7.06 7.64 -24.80
N ASP A 50 6.67 7.59 -23.53
CA ASP A 50 7.03 8.60 -22.52
C ASP A 50 7.14 7.94 -21.14
N SER A 51 8.08 8.42 -20.33
CA SER A 51 8.30 7.92 -18.97
C SER A 51 8.81 9.01 -18.03
N ASP A 52 8.60 8.77 -16.73
CA ASP A 52 9.26 9.50 -15.66
C ASP A 52 9.78 8.51 -14.63
N VAL A 53 10.99 8.75 -14.14
CA VAL A 53 11.56 8.00 -13.04
C VAL A 53 12.11 9.00 -12.03
N SER A 54 11.53 9.01 -10.83
CA SER A 54 11.99 9.82 -9.72
C SER A 54 12.59 8.92 -8.66
N ARG A 55 13.87 9.14 -8.35
CA ARG A 55 14.56 8.52 -7.23
C ARG A 55 14.84 9.57 -6.18
N SER A 56 14.62 9.22 -4.92
CA SER A 56 14.88 10.14 -3.82
C SER A 56 15.40 9.38 -2.61
N GLU A 57 16.41 9.99 -1.99
CA GLU A 57 17.09 9.55 -0.77
C GLU A 57 16.83 10.67 0.25
N ASN A 58 16.50 10.32 1.51
CA ASN A 58 16.04 11.23 2.57
C ASN A 58 14.63 11.82 2.38
N LEU A 59 13.60 11.07 2.77
CA LEU A 59 12.21 11.30 2.35
C LEU A 59 11.31 11.95 3.41
N TYR A 60 11.86 12.67 4.39
CA TYR A 60 11.09 13.05 5.59
C TYR A 60 10.76 14.54 5.74
N PRO A 61 9.46 14.91 5.83
CA PRO A 61 8.32 14.33 5.12
C PRO A 61 8.37 14.72 3.64
N PHE A 62 7.75 13.94 2.76
CA PHE A 62 7.64 14.35 1.36
C PHE A 62 6.36 13.89 0.69
N ASN A 63 6.00 14.64 -0.36
CA ASN A 63 4.88 14.37 -1.25
C ASN A 63 5.36 14.57 -2.68
N ARG A 64 4.97 13.68 -3.59
CA ARG A 64 5.33 13.77 -5.00
C ARG A 64 4.21 13.27 -5.89
N LYS A 65 3.98 14.01 -6.97
CA LYS A 65 3.12 13.63 -8.09
C LYS A 65 3.94 13.52 -9.39
N LEU A 66 3.70 12.46 -10.15
CA LEU A 66 4.18 12.26 -11.51
C LEU A 66 2.95 11.98 -12.39
N ASP A 67 2.91 12.57 -13.58
CA ASP A 67 1.87 12.33 -14.58
C ASP A 67 2.52 12.16 -15.96
N ARG A 68 2.01 11.23 -16.77
CA ARG A 68 2.37 11.05 -18.18
C ARG A 68 1.14 10.75 -19.01
N PHE A 69 1.13 11.33 -20.20
CA PHE A 69 0.05 11.20 -21.16
C PHE A 69 0.64 11.07 -22.56
N LEU A 70 0.17 10.08 -23.31
CA LEU A 70 0.54 9.85 -24.69
C LEU A 70 -0.72 9.74 -25.54
N SER A 71 -0.75 10.40 -26.69
CA SER A 71 -1.83 10.27 -27.66
C SER A 71 -1.27 10.08 -29.06
N LEU A 72 -1.78 9.08 -29.78
CA LEU A 72 -1.46 8.85 -31.20
C LEU A 72 -2.69 9.19 -32.05
N GLY A 73 -2.56 10.21 -32.90
CA GLY A 73 -3.67 10.81 -33.64
C GLY A 73 -4.27 9.95 -34.76
N LEU A 74 -3.60 8.86 -35.19
CA LEU A 74 -4.07 8.05 -36.31
C LEU A 74 -5.25 7.12 -35.95
N GLN A 75 -5.44 6.76 -34.67
CA GLN A 75 -6.39 5.72 -34.26
C GLN A 75 -6.91 5.92 -32.82
N ASN A 76 -7.20 7.15 -32.38
CA ASN A 76 -7.74 7.46 -31.04
C ASN A 76 -7.09 6.65 -29.90
N VAL A 77 -5.77 6.50 -29.95
CA VAL A 77 -5.01 5.77 -28.92
C VAL A 77 -4.55 6.78 -27.88
N THR A 78 -4.95 6.58 -26.64
CA THR A 78 -4.53 7.41 -25.51
C THR A 78 -4.07 6.54 -24.36
N MET A 79 -2.88 6.83 -23.85
CA MET A 79 -2.30 6.18 -22.68
C MET A 79 -2.07 7.22 -21.59
N PHE A 80 -2.32 6.84 -20.35
CA PHE A 80 -2.13 7.70 -19.19
C PHE A 80 -1.57 6.89 -18.03
N ALA A 81 -0.56 7.45 -17.37
CA ALA A 81 -0.03 6.93 -16.12
C ALA A 81 0.12 8.08 -15.13
N SER A 82 -0.34 7.88 -13.90
CA SER A 82 -0.21 8.86 -12.81
C SER A 82 0.17 8.18 -11.52
N GLN A 83 0.99 8.86 -10.73
CA GLN A 83 1.45 8.41 -9.44
C GLN A 83 1.46 9.62 -8.52
N ASN A 84 0.65 9.60 -7.47
CA ASN A 84 0.67 10.59 -6.39
C ASN A 84 0.94 9.85 -5.09
N SER A 85 1.91 10.30 -4.29
CA SER A 85 2.27 9.61 -3.06
C SER A 85 2.88 10.51 -2.01
N ALA A 86 2.66 10.16 -0.76
CA ALA A 86 3.22 10.84 0.39
C ALA A 86 3.86 9.84 1.36
N ILE A 87 4.93 10.28 2.02
CA ILE A 87 5.59 9.53 3.09
C ILE A 87 5.79 10.42 4.30
N THR A 88 5.32 9.94 5.44
CA THR A 88 5.45 10.54 6.77
C THR A 88 6.12 9.52 7.70
N SER A 89 6.15 9.80 9.01
CA SER A 89 6.94 8.96 9.95
C SER A 89 6.13 7.80 10.45
N SER A 90 4.87 7.78 10.07
CA SER A 90 3.87 6.82 10.47
C SER A 90 3.10 6.30 9.27
N ALA A 91 3.30 6.80 8.06
CA ALA A 91 2.53 6.34 6.91
C ALA A 91 3.24 6.45 5.56
N VAL A 92 2.87 5.53 4.67
CA VAL A 92 3.12 5.59 3.22
C VAL A 92 1.75 5.54 2.55
N SER A 93 1.41 6.55 1.76
CA SER A 93 0.16 6.58 0.99
C SER A 93 0.43 6.83 -0.48
N ALA A 94 -0.39 6.26 -1.35
CA ALA A 94 -0.32 6.53 -2.77
C ALA A 94 -1.65 6.27 -3.50
N VAL A 95 -1.84 7.06 -4.56
CA VAL A 95 -2.80 6.79 -5.63
C VAL A 95 -2.01 6.60 -6.92
N ILE A 96 -2.10 5.41 -7.51
CA ILE A 96 -1.41 5.03 -8.74
C ILE A 96 -2.47 4.65 -9.77
N VAL A 97 -2.36 5.19 -10.97
CA VAL A 97 -3.32 4.99 -12.07
C VAL A 97 -2.57 4.62 -13.33
N SER A 98 -3.01 3.55 -13.97
CA SER A 98 -2.69 3.20 -15.35
C SER A 98 -4.01 3.15 -16.13
N ASP A 99 -4.16 3.95 -17.18
CA ASP A 99 -5.36 3.99 -18.02
C ASP A 99 -4.93 3.96 -19.49
N GLU A 100 -5.64 3.16 -20.27
CA GLU A 100 -5.45 3.02 -21.71
C GLU A 100 -6.81 3.02 -22.40
N THR A 101 -6.87 3.73 -23.52
CA THR A 101 -8.00 3.65 -24.45
C THR A 101 -7.43 3.46 -25.85
N VAL A 102 -7.90 2.42 -26.53
CA VAL A 102 -7.50 2.06 -27.88
C VAL A 102 -8.74 1.95 -28.74
N SER A 103 -8.84 2.75 -29.80
CA SER A 103 -9.95 2.65 -30.75
C SER A 103 -9.45 2.68 -32.20
N CYS A 104 -9.29 1.50 -32.78
CA CYS A 104 -8.73 1.34 -34.13
C CYS A 104 -9.82 0.87 -35.11
N PRO A 105 -10.41 1.77 -35.93
CA PRO A 105 -11.38 1.41 -36.96
C PRO A 105 -10.81 0.55 -38.10
N SER A 106 -9.54 0.67 -38.47
CA SER A 106 -8.96 -0.08 -39.60
C SER A 106 -8.26 -1.37 -39.17
N PRO A 107 -8.27 -2.42 -40.00
CA PRO A 107 -7.48 -3.64 -39.77
C PRO A 107 -6.02 -3.31 -39.49
N GLY A 108 -5.49 -3.83 -38.38
CA GLY A 108 -4.14 -3.52 -37.95
C GLY A 108 -3.73 -4.21 -36.66
N MET A 109 -2.46 -4.05 -36.30
CA MET A 109 -1.96 -4.36 -34.97
C MET A 109 -2.02 -3.09 -34.12
N THR A 110 -2.51 -3.21 -32.90
CA THR A 110 -2.41 -2.12 -31.92
C THR A 110 -1.96 -2.68 -30.58
N TYR A 111 -1.01 -1.96 -29.98
CA TYR A 111 -0.45 -2.22 -28.68
C TYR A 111 -0.53 -0.94 -27.85
N GLY A 112 -1.10 -1.03 -26.66
CA GLY A 112 -1.09 0.00 -25.64
C GLY A 112 -0.55 -0.59 -24.35
N TYR A 113 0.27 0.16 -23.64
CA TYR A 113 0.76 -0.23 -22.32
C TYR A 113 0.97 1.01 -21.46
N SER A 114 0.43 0.98 -20.24
CA SER A 114 0.65 1.99 -19.21
C SER A 114 0.97 1.32 -17.89
N ARG A 115 1.93 1.90 -17.16
CA ARG A 115 2.39 1.40 -15.87
C ARG A 115 2.63 2.53 -14.89
N GLY A 116 2.25 2.29 -13.64
CA GLY A 116 2.68 3.05 -12.48
C GLY A 116 3.35 2.14 -11.45
N LEU A 117 4.40 2.64 -10.82
CA LEU A 117 5.16 1.96 -9.79
C LEU A 117 5.48 2.94 -8.65
N LEU A 118 5.21 2.49 -7.43
CA LEU A 118 5.84 3.01 -6.22
C LEU A 118 6.65 1.90 -5.58
N ASP A 119 7.87 2.22 -5.20
CA ASP A 119 8.76 1.31 -4.51
C ASP A 119 9.54 2.08 -3.46
N THR A 120 9.15 1.92 -2.20
CA THR A 120 9.71 2.64 -1.06
C THR A 120 10.33 1.66 -0.10
N THR A 121 11.45 2.05 0.49
CA THR A 121 12.04 1.38 1.63
C THR A 121 12.02 2.28 2.86
N CYS A 122 11.78 1.68 4.02
CA CYS A 122 11.84 2.33 5.31
C CYS A 122 12.42 1.37 6.35
N THR A 123 12.99 1.92 7.42
CA THR A 123 13.40 1.15 8.59
C THR A 123 12.43 1.37 9.74
N VAL A 124 12.20 0.31 10.48
CA VAL A 124 11.37 0.24 11.69
C VAL A 124 12.32 -0.09 12.85
N ALA A 125 12.36 0.77 13.86
CA ALA A 125 13.35 0.64 14.95
C ALA A 125 12.91 -0.28 16.10
N ARG A 126 11.61 -0.57 16.19
CA ARG A 126 10.95 -1.29 17.28
C ARG A 126 9.83 -2.17 16.71
N PRO A 127 9.41 -3.26 17.38
CA PRO A 127 8.19 -3.95 16.97
C PRO A 127 7.05 -2.95 16.80
N THR A 128 6.36 -3.00 15.66
CA THR A 128 5.45 -1.94 15.22
C THR A 128 4.20 -2.59 14.64
N ARG A 129 3.02 -2.09 15.02
CA ARG A 129 1.76 -2.47 14.37
C ARG A 129 1.65 -1.76 13.03
N TYR A 130 1.12 -2.44 12.02
CA TYR A 130 0.81 -1.81 10.75
C TYR A 130 -0.65 -2.04 10.37
N ARG A 131 -1.19 -1.13 9.56
CA ARG A 131 -2.50 -1.25 8.93
C ARG A 131 -2.42 -0.80 7.48
N LEU A 132 -2.72 -1.71 6.56
CA LEU A 132 -2.87 -1.43 5.14
C LEU A 132 -4.35 -1.31 4.80
N ASN A 133 -4.78 -0.09 4.46
CA ASN A 133 -6.07 0.16 3.85
C ASN A 133 -5.86 0.38 2.35
N ALA A 134 -6.38 -0.51 1.50
CA ALA A 134 -6.19 -0.44 0.05
C ALA A 134 -7.52 -0.65 -0.69
N THR A 135 -7.83 0.25 -1.62
CA THR A 135 -8.88 0.10 -2.63
C THR A 135 -8.22 -0.11 -3.98
N LEU A 136 -8.45 -1.29 -4.56
CA LEU A 136 -7.89 -1.70 -5.83
C LEU A 136 -9.01 -1.77 -6.86
N THR A 137 -8.84 -1.14 -8.02
CA THR A 137 -9.84 -1.15 -9.09
C THR A 137 -9.19 -1.57 -10.40
N VAL A 138 -9.77 -2.56 -11.06
CA VAL A 138 -9.40 -2.99 -12.41
C VAL A 138 -10.65 -3.03 -13.29
N LEU A 139 -10.63 -2.23 -14.35
CA LEU A 139 -11.67 -2.18 -15.38
C LEU A 139 -11.07 -2.62 -16.71
N THR A 140 -11.70 -3.59 -17.34
CA THR A 140 -11.30 -4.09 -18.67
C THR A 140 -12.53 -4.15 -19.56
N GLU A 141 -12.49 -3.46 -20.69
CA GLU A 141 -13.51 -3.50 -21.74
C GLU A 141 -12.91 -4.05 -23.03
N GLY A 142 -13.52 -5.11 -23.56
CA GLY A 142 -13.04 -5.82 -24.75
C GLY A 142 -12.14 -7.01 -24.43
N THR A 143 -12.05 -7.96 -25.38
CA THR A 143 -11.16 -9.11 -25.27
C THR A 143 -9.71 -8.69 -25.43
N GLY A 144 -8.73 -9.34 -24.78
CA GLY A 144 -7.30 -9.07 -25.01
C GLY A 144 -6.72 -7.84 -24.31
N ASN A 145 -7.41 -7.31 -23.29
CA ASN A 145 -6.82 -6.41 -22.31
C ASN A 145 -6.36 -7.19 -21.08
N SER A 146 -5.23 -6.79 -20.53
CA SER A 146 -4.71 -7.29 -19.26
C SER A 146 -4.43 -6.10 -18.36
N CYS A 147 -5.13 -6.05 -17.24
CA CYS A 147 -4.95 -5.05 -16.21
C CYS A 147 -4.69 -5.74 -14.88
N ARG A 148 -3.78 -5.18 -14.07
CA ARG A 148 -3.42 -5.72 -12.77
C ARG A 148 -3.05 -4.57 -11.84
N THR A 149 -3.39 -4.73 -10.58
CA THR A 149 -2.84 -3.88 -9.54
C THR A 149 -2.52 -4.68 -8.28
N ASP A 150 -1.44 -4.32 -7.61
CA ASP A 150 -1.08 -4.85 -6.31
C ASP A 150 -0.40 -3.82 -5.40
N VAL A 151 -0.47 -4.09 -4.10
CA VAL A 151 0.24 -3.41 -3.03
C VAL A 151 0.81 -4.48 -2.12
N ALA A 152 2.10 -4.39 -1.78
CA ALA A 152 2.79 -5.35 -0.94
C ALA A 152 3.68 -4.66 0.10
N LEU A 153 3.67 -5.19 1.32
CA LEU A 153 4.64 -4.91 2.38
C LEU A 153 5.52 -6.15 2.56
N THR A 154 6.83 -6.00 2.34
CA THR A 154 7.80 -7.09 2.44
C THR A 154 8.98 -6.71 3.34
N GLY A 155 9.46 -7.64 4.14
CA GLY A 155 10.71 -7.52 4.89
C GLY A 155 11.95 -7.62 3.98
N GLN A 156 13.12 -7.27 4.53
CA GLN A 156 14.41 -7.32 3.82
C GLN A 156 14.82 -8.74 3.41
N ASP A 157 14.40 -9.75 4.17
CA ASP A 157 14.58 -11.18 3.91
C ASP A 157 13.62 -11.71 2.83
N GLY A 158 12.71 -10.87 2.32
CA GLY A 158 11.68 -11.26 1.37
C GLY A 158 10.43 -11.82 2.02
N ALA A 159 10.33 -11.84 3.36
CA ALA A 159 9.10 -12.21 4.06
C ALA A 159 7.96 -11.27 3.63
N VAL A 160 6.83 -11.85 3.26
CA VAL A 160 5.66 -11.12 2.78
C VAL A 160 4.69 -10.97 3.94
N PHE A 161 4.51 -9.76 4.44
CA PHE A 161 3.63 -9.48 5.58
C PHE A 161 2.21 -9.16 5.15
N SER A 162 2.05 -8.45 4.02
CA SER A 162 0.75 -8.09 3.49
C SER A 162 0.78 -7.95 1.99
N VAL A 163 -0.24 -8.46 1.31
CA VAL A 163 -0.46 -8.29 -0.13
C VAL A 163 -1.94 -8.07 -0.41
N ALA A 164 -2.25 -6.96 -1.05
CA ALA A 164 -3.54 -6.71 -1.69
C ALA A 164 -3.34 -6.84 -3.21
N ARG A 165 -4.20 -7.60 -3.89
CA ARG A 165 -4.13 -7.79 -5.35
C ARG A 165 -5.53 -7.89 -5.93
N THR A 166 -5.75 -7.23 -7.07
CA THR A 166 -6.93 -7.49 -7.90
C THR A 166 -6.57 -7.52 -9.38
N THR A 167 -7.30 -8.32 -10.14
CA THR A 167 -7.16 -8.45 -11.61
C THR A 167 -8.46 -8.18 -12.34
N ALA A 168 -9.56 -7.96 -11.62
CA ALA A 168 -10.86 -7.63 -12.17
C ALA A 168 -11.78 -7.01 -11.12
N GLY A 169 -12.56 -6.00 -11.51
CA GLY A 169 -13.52 -5.35 -10.63
C GLY A 169 -12.86 -4.48 -9.57
N GLN A 170 -13.58 -4.22 -8.49
CA GLN A 170 -13.10 -3.45 -7.35
C GLN A 170 -12.94 -4.38 -6.14
N SER A 171 -11.87 -4.20 -5.39
CA SER A 171 -11.59 -4.94 -4.15
C SER A 171 -11.11 -3.98 -3.07
N VAL A 172 -11.64 -4.13 -1.85
CA VAL A 172 -11.23 -3.36 -0.68
C VAL A 172 -10.52 -4.30 0.27
N HIS A 173 -9.32 -3.94 0.69
CA HIS A 173 -8.47 -4.70 1.58
C HIS A 173 -8.16 -3.87 2.82
N VAL A 174 -8.36 -4.48 3.99
CA VAL A 174 -7.91 -3.97 5.29
C VAL A 174 -7.09 -5.08 5.91
N LEU A 175 -5.77 -4.91 5.94
CA LEU A 175 -4.83 -5.89 6.49
C LEU A 175 -4.08 -5.24 7.66
N SER A 176 -3.90 -5.99 8.74
CA SER A 176 -3.22 -5.57 9.96
C SER A 176 -2.22 -6.64 10.40
N GLY A 177 -1.25 -6.23 11.21
CA GLY A 177 -0.34 -7.16 11.87
C GLY A 177 0.76 -6.44 12.62
N VAL A 178 1.65 -7.22 13.22
CA VAL A 178 2.87 -6.74 13.87
C VAL A 178 4.07 -7.10 13.00
N ILE A 179 5.01 -6.18 12.88
CA ILE A 179 6.29 -6.41 12.20
C ILE A 179 7.46 -6.19 13.18
N PRO A 180 8.51 -7.02 13.16
CA PRO A 180 9.68 -6.82 14.01
C PRO A 180 10.51 -5.59 13.57
N PRO A 181 11.50 -5.15 14.37
CA PRO A 181 12.47 -4.17 13.90
C PRO A 181 13.18 -4.65 12.64
N GLY A 182 13.38 -3.77 11.66
CA GLY A 182 14.05 -4.14 10.41
C GLY A 182 13.85 -3.16 9.28
N THR A 183 14.30 -3.54 8.09
CA THR A 183 14.05 -2.80 6.85
C THR A 183 12.87 -3.42 6.11
N TYR A 184 11.96 -2.57 5.68
CA TYR A 184 10.74 -2.93 4.98
C TYR A 184 10.67 -2.23 3.64
N ARG A 185 10.05 -2.91 2.67
CA ARG A 185 9.77 -2.41 1.34
C ARG A 185 8.27 -2.39 1.11
N VAL A 186 7.77 -1.22 0.72
CA VAL A 186 6.39 -1.02 0.26
C VAL A 186 6.44 -0.89 -1.25
N ARG A 187 5.81 -1.84 -1.94
CA ARG A 187 5.74 -1.84 -3.39
C ARG A 187 4.29 -1.82 -3.84
N SER A 188 3.97 -0.95 -4.79
CA SER A 188 2.70 -1.00 -5.49
C SER A 188 2.91 -0.86 -6.99
N THR A 189 2.19 -1.68 -7.75
CA THR A 189 2.23 -1.69 -9.21
C THR A 189 0.82 -1.61 -9.77
N THR A 190 0.64 -0.78 -10.80
CA THR A 190 -0.54 -0.79 -11.66
C THR A 190 -0.08 -0.97 -13.09
N ASP A 191 -0.69 -1.92 -13.79
CA ASP A 191 -0.43 -2.19 -15.20
C ASP A 191 -1.77 -2.22 -15.94
N ALA A 192 -1.84 -1.54 -17.08
CA ALA A 192 -2.93 -1.69 -18.03
C ALA A 192 -2.32 -1.86 -19.42
N SER A 193 -2.70 -2.93 -20.11
CA SER A 193 -2.16 -3.28 -21.40
C SER A 193 -3.22 -3.87 -22.32
N SER A 194 -3.15 -3.47 -23.58
CA SER A 194 -4.08 -3.86 -24.62
C SER A 194 -3.28 -4.32 -25.84
N GLN A 195 -3.56 -5.52 -26.31
CA GLN A 195 -2.94 -6.03 -27.54
C GLN A 195 -3.98 -6.63 -28.47
N THR A 196 -4.04 -6.14 -29.70
CA THR A 196 -4.89 -6.72 -30.74
C THR A 196 -4.16 -6.85 -32.07
N THR A 197 -4.62 -7.83 -32.86
CA THR A 197 -4.36 -7.96 -34.29
C THR A 197 -5.65 -7.95 -35.11
N LYS A 198 -6.80 -7.77 -34.45
CA LYS A 198 -8.13 -7.76 -35.07
C LYS A 198 -8.78 -6.39 -34.82
N SER A 199 -9.26 -5.78 -35.90
CA SER A 199 -10.05 -4.53 -35.92
C SER A 199 -11.35 -4.76 -36.70
N PRO A 200 -12.38 -3.89 -36.58
CA PRO A 200 -12.47 -2.72 -35.71
C PRO A 200 -12.59 -3.10 -34.24
N ILE A 201 -11.90 -2.37 -33.35
CA ILE A 201 -12.00 -2.56 -31.90
C ILE A 201 -12.04 -1.23 -31.16
N THR A 202 -12.81 -1.19 -30.08
CA THR A 202 -12.69 -0.22 -29.01
C THR A 202 -12.41 -0.99 -27.74
N ARG A 203 -11.35 -0.60 -27.05
CA ARG A 203 -10.86 -1.27 -25.85
C ARG A 203 -10.45 -0.25 -24.81
N ARG A 204 -10.69 -0.61 -23.56
CA ARG A 204 -10.28 0.20 -22.42
C ARG A 204 -9.71 -0.68 -21.32
N GLY A 205 -8.58 -0.27 -20.79
CA GLY A 205 -7.95 -0.91 -19.65
C GLY A 205 -7.67 0.17 -18.61
N ARG A 206 -8.05 -0.09 -17.36
CA ARG A 206 -7.74 0.83 -16.27
C ARG A 206 -7.42 0.06 -15.01
N ALA A 207 -6.29 0.34 -14.40
CA ALA A 207 -5.87 -0.18 -13.11
C ALA A 207 -5.60 0.99 -12.15
N VAL A 208 -6.14 0.92 -10.94
CA VAL A 208 -5.97 1.92 -9.89
C VAL A 208 -5.61 1.23 -8.57
N ALA A 209 -4.54 1.69 -7.94
CA ALA A 209 -4.20 1.41 -6.56
C ALA A 209 -4.39 2.69 -5.74
N ASP A 210 -5.30 2.69 -4.78
CA ASP A 210 -5.41 3.74 -3.75
C ASP A 210 -5.16 3.09 -2.40
N PHE A 211 -4.07 3.44 -1.72
CA PHE A 211 -3.76 2.84 -0.44
C PHE A 211 -3.11 3.80 0.56
N THR A 212 -3.27 3.45 1.83
CA THR A 212 -2.52 3.99 2.95
C THR A 212 -2.03 2.83 3.81
N LEU A 213 -0.71 2.75 3.97
CA LEU A 213 -0.04 1.88 4.93
C LEU A 213 0.37 2.74 6.12
N SER A 214 -0.30 2.55 7.26
CA SER A 214 -0.01 3.23 8.51
C SER A 214 0.76 2.31 9.45
N PHE A 215 1.58 2.91 10.30
CA PHE A 215 2.41 2.27 11.33
C PHE A 215 2.08 2.91 12.67
N TYR A 216 1.96 2.09 13.70
CA TYR A 216 1.48 2.45 15.03
C TYR A 216 2.40 1.86 16.10
N CYS A 217 2.38 2.45 17.29
CA CYS A 217 2.98 1.82 18.46
C CYS A 217 2.39 0.43 18.66
N LEU A 218 3.19 -0.47 19.24
CA LEU A 218 2.72 -1.80 19.59
C LEU A 218 1.54 -1.78 20.57
N ALA A 219 1.53 -0.76 21.43
CA ALA A 219 0.52 -0.47 22.43
C ALA A 219 -0.76 0.20 21.89
N ASP A 220 -0.71 0.80 20.69
CA ASP A 220 -1.87 1.34 19.97
C ASP A 220 -2.51 0.16 19.21
N PHE A 221 -3.21 -0.68 19.98
CA PHE A 221 -3.76 -1.96 19.56
C PHE A 221 -4.92 -1.78 18.58
N ASP A 222 -5.75 -0.75 18.77
CA ASP A 222 -6.90 -0.47 17.92
C ASP A 222 -6.55 0.39 16.68
N ALA A 223 -5.32 0.87 16.61
CA ALA A 223 -4.76 1.69 15.53
C ALA A 223 -5.48 3.05 15.39
N SER A 224 -5.92 3.63 16.50
CA SER A 224 -6.55 4.95 16.57
C SER A 224 -5.56 6.10 16.42
N GLY A 225 -4.27 5.86 16.65
CA GLY A 225 -3.21 6.87 16.67
C GLY A 225 -2.91 7.42 18.07
N PHE A 226 -3.53 6.86 19.11
CA PHE A 226 -3.32 7.18 20.51
C PHE A 226 -3.17 5.89 21.30
N VAL A 227 -2.41 5.94 22.41
CA VAL A 227 -2.34 4.83 23.36
C VAL A 227 -3.22 5.19 24.55
N ASP A 228 -4.33 4.47 24.73
CA ASP A 228 -5.27 4.70 25.83
C ASP A 228 -6.00 3.42 26.30
N ILE A 229 -7.01 3.56 27.15
CA ILE A 229 -7.68 2.41 27.76
C ILE A 229 -8.46 1.55 26.77
N ASP A 230 -8.82 2.08 25.59
CA ASP A 230 -9.50 1.33 24.55
C ASP A 230 -8.53 0.35 23.88
N ASP A 231 -7.24 0.68 23.77
CA ASP A 231 -6.21 -0.26 23.33
C ASP A 231 -6.03 -1.41 24.31
N TYR A 232 -5.94 -1.09 25.61
CA TYR A 232 -5.80 -2.10 26.65
C TYR A 232 -7.01 -3.04 26.62
N SER A 233 -8.22 -2.49 26.56
CA SER A 233 -9.46 -3.29 26.51
C SER A 233 -9.51 -4.18 25.27
N SER A 234 -9.10 -3.64 24.12
CA SER A 234 -9.04 -4.37 22.85
C SER A 234 -8.01 -5.49 22.87
N PHE A 235 -6.82 -5.23 23.42
CA PHE A 235 -5.79 -6.25 23.61
C PHE A 235 -6.28 -7.38 24.52
N ILE A 236 -6.87 -7.07 25.69
CA ILE A 236 -7.40 -8.11 26.59
C ILE A 236 -8.45 -8.97 25.89
N ALA A 237 -9.37 -8.37 25.14
CA ALA A 237 -10.39 -9.11 24.41
C ALA A 237 -9.79 -10.04 23.32
N ALA A 238 -8.71 -9.61 22.65
CA ALA A 238 -7.99 -10.45 21.69
C ALA A 238 -7.20 -11.57 22.41
N PHE A 239 -6.53 -11.22 23.50
CA PHE A 239 -5.73 -12.13 24.33
C PHE A 239 -6.56 -13.28 24.90
N GLU A 240 -7.71 -12.97 25.52
CA GLU A 240 -8.62 -13.97 26.10
C GLU A 240 -9.23 -14.91 25.05
N ARG A 241 -9.31 -14.48 23.79
CA ARG A 241 -9.76 -15.31 22.67
C ARG A 241 -8.64 -16.13 22.03
N GLY A 242 -7.38 -15.87 22.37
CA GLY A 242 -6.23 -16.43 21.68
C GLY A 242 -6.15 -15.96 20.22
N ASP A 243 -6.60 -14.73 19.93
CA ASP A 243 -6.56 -14.18 18.58
C ASP A 243 -5.10 -13.96 18.14
N PRO A 244 -4.72 -14.33 16.90
CA PRO A 244 -3.37 -14.11 16.40
C PRO A 244 -2.90 -12.64 16.41
N GLU A 245 -3.80 -11.67 16.55
CA GLU A 245 -3.43 -10.24 16.70
C GLU A 245 -2.89 -9.88 18.09
N ALA A 246 -3.10 -10.76 19.08
CA ALA A 246 -2.54 -10.65 20.43
C ALA A 246 -1.14 -11.26 20.56
N ASP A 247 -0.68 -12.05 19.58
CA ASP A 247 0.70 -12.54 19.47
C ASP A 247 1.60 -11.37 19.03
N ILE A 248 2.13 -10.67 20.02
CA ILE A 248 2.87 -9.42 19.91
C ILE A 248 4.38 -9.69 19.79
N ASP A 249 4.85 -10.79 20.39
CA ASP A 249 6.25 -11.20 20.31
C ASP A 249 6.57 -12.05 19.06
N LEU A 250 5.55 -12.41 18.29
CA LEU A 250 5.62 -13.13 17.01
C LEU A 250 6.14 -14.56 17.16
N THR A 251 5.86 -15.22 18.29
CA THR A 251 6.24 -16.61 18.54
C THR A 251 5.31 -17.63 17.87
N GLY A 252 4.14 -17.20 17.42
CA GLY A 252 3.10 -18.04 16.82
C GLY A 252 2.07 -18.56 17.84
N PHE A 253 2.15 -18.13 19.10
CA PHE A 253 1.25 -18.52 20.18
C PHE A 253 0.91 -17.30 21.04
N VAL A 254 -0.34 -17.21 21.48
CA VAL A 254 -0.77 -16.16 22.41
C VAL A 254 -0.59 -16.65 23.84
N ASP A 255 0.32 -16.05 24.60
CA ASP A 255 0.59 -16.42 25.99
C ASP A 255 1.02 -15.25 26.90
N THR A 256 1.39 -15.54 28.15
CA THR A 256 1.70 -14.50 29.14
C THR A 256 2.88 -13.60 28.76
N ASP A 257 3.75 -14.02 27.85
CA ASP A 257 4.85 -13.21 27.36
C ASP A 257 4.33 -12.08 26.46
N ASP A 258 3.30 -12.32 25.64
CA ASP A 258 2.60 -11.28 24.87
C ASP A 258 1.95 -10.23 25.77
N PHE A 259 1.28 -10.68 26.83
CA PHE A 259 0.66 -9.78 27.80
C PHE A 259 1.72 -8.89 28.45
N THR A 260 2.86 -9.47 28.83
CA THR A 260 3.96 -8.73 29.43
C THR A 260 4.57 -7.73 28.44
N ALA A 261 4.76 -8.14 27.18
CA ALA A 261 5.24 -7.27 26.11
C ALA A 261 4.29 -6.10 25.84
N PHE A 262 2.98 -6.36 25.76
CA PHE A 262 1.97 -5.33 25.60
C PHE A 262 1.95 -4.34 26.75
N VAL A 263 1.87 -4.81 28.00
CA VAL A 263 1.82 -3.94 29.18
C VAL A 263 3.07 -3.06 29.27
N THR A 264 4.23 -3.60 28.92
CA THR A 264 5.48 -2.83 28.87
C THR A 264 5.37 -1.70 27.85
N ALA A 265 4.95 -2.02 26.62
CA ALA A 265 4.76 -1.02 25.56
C ALA A 265 3.68 0.02 25.93
N PHE A 266 2.63 -0.41 26.63
CA PHE A 266 1.51 0.44 27.05
C PHE A 266 1.94 1.47 28.09
N ILE A 267 2.74 1.04 29.08
CA ILE A 267 3.29 1.94 30.12
C ILE A 267 4.28 2.93 29.51
N ASP A 268 5.08 2.49 28.54
CA ASP A 268 6.05 3.35 27.86
C ASP A 268 5.39 4.29 26.83
N ALA A 269 4.11 4.09 26.51
CA ALA A 269 3.34 4.75 25.45
C ALA A 269 3.90 4.60 24.02
N CYS A 270 5.11 4.06 23.85
CA CYS A 270 5.78 3.54 22.65
C CYS A 270 7.25 3.15 23.00
#